data_AF-A0A7X0NFS5-F1
#
_entry.id   AF-A0A7X0NFS5-F1
#
_cell.length_a   1.000
_cell.length_b   1.000
_cell.length_c   1.000
_cell.angle_alpha   90.00
_cell.angle_beta   90.00
_cell.angle_gamma   90.00
#
_symmetry.space_group_name_H-M   'P 1'
#
loop_
_entity.id
_entity.type
_entity.pdbx_description
1 polymer ?
#
loop_
_entity_poly.entity_id
_entity_poly.type
_entity_poly.pdbx_seq_one_letter_code
_entity_poly.pdbx_strand_id
1 'polypeptide(L)'
;MKPQQFNLFWLIPLILSSLLISLTAESKPKTVTLYAKTPKGFIKAKIKNETFEELACYIAIDGHKKKFRLLGQTESQWFTATDKHFNHTNFSTWCDYIDLYPQYKKYKQG
;
A
#
# COMPACT_ATOMS: atom_id res chain seq x y z
N MET A 1 56.29 12.67 16.36
CA MET A 1 54.94 12.25 15.90
C MET A 1 54.98 10.75 15.63
N LYS A 2 54.28 9.93 16.41
CA LYS A 2 54.23 8.47 16.22
C LYS A 2 52.96 8.13 15.41
N PRO A 3 53.03 7.33 14.34
CA PRO A 3 51.85 7.00 13.56
C PRO A 3 50.94 6.09 14.39
N GLN A 4 49.66 6.45 14.53
CA GLN A 4 48.64 5.59 15.12
C GLN A 4 48.43 4.39 14.20
N GLN A 5 48.82 3.18 14.64
CA GLN A 5 48.42 1.94 13.99
C GLN A 5 46.97 1.63 14.35
N PHE A 6 46.09 1.74 13.35
CA PHE A 6 44.68 1.37 13.50
C PHE A 6 44.58 -0.16 13.46
N ASN A 7 44.18 -0.78 14.57
CA ASN A 7 44.07 -2.24 14.68
C ASN A 7 42.87 -2.77 13.89
N LEU A 8 43.14 -3.46 12.78
CA LEU A 8 42.15 -4.07 11.87
C LEU A 8 41.22 -5.07 12.56
N PHE A 9 41.64 -5.64 13.70
CA PHE A 9 40.88 -6.62 14.49
C PHE A 9 39.54 -6.09 15.03
N TRP A 10 39.39 -4.78 15.24
CA TRP A 10 38.13 -4.19 15.73
C TRP A 10 37.12 -3.90 14.62
N LEU A 11 37.53 -3.94 13.35
CA LEU A 11 36.66 -3.66 12.22
C LEU A 11 35.78 -4.87 11.85
N ILE A 12 36.26 -6.09 12.07
CA ILE A 12 35.54 -7.33 11.75
C ILE A 12 34.23 -7.49 12.55
N PRO A 13 34.20 -7.36 13.90
CA PRO A 13 32.95 -7.48 14.64
C PRO A 13 31.99 -6.33 14.37
N LEU A 14 32.51 -5.13 14.07
CA LEU A 14 31.71 -3.96 13.70
C LEU A 14 30.98 -4.17 12.36
N ILE A 15 31.67 -4.73 11.37
CA ILE A 15 31.08 -5.09 10.08
C ILE A 15 30.08 -6.24 10.23
N LEU A 16 30.39 -7.26 11.04
CA LEU A 16 29.48 -8.38 11.27
C LEU A 16 28.18 -7.93 11.96
N SER A 17 28.27 -6.95 12.87
CA SER A 17 27.11 -6.37 13.54
C SER A 17 26.23 -5.53 12.61
N SER A 18 26.79 -4.88 11.57
CA SER A 18 26.00 -4.05 10.64
C SER A 18 25.23 -4.87 9.61
N LEU A 19 25.71 -6.05 9.24
CA LEU A 19 24.99 -6.96 8.32
C LEU A 19 23.66 -7.47 8.90
N LEU A 20 23.54 -7.58 10.23
CA LEU A 20 22.32 -8.04 10.90
C LEU A 20 21.16 -7.03 10.82
N ILE A 21 21.44 -5.78 10.43
CA ILE A 21 20.43 -4.71 10.30
C ILE A 21 20.01 -4.52 8.84
N SER A 22 20.01 -5.58 8.03
CA SER A 22 19.48 -5.50 6.68
C SER A 22 17.98 -5.18 6.74
N LEU A 23 17.60 -3.93 6.41
CA LEU A 23 16.21 -3.47 6.40
C LEU A 23 15.41 -4.30 5.39
N THR A 24 14.35 -4.94 5.85
CA THR A 24 13.32 -5.50 4.97
C THR A 24 12.55 -4.35 4.32
N ALA A 25 12.94 -3.99 3.11
CA ALA A 25 12.21 -3.01 2.31
C ALA A 25 11.01 -3.70 1.66
N GLU A 26 9.85 -3.68 2.33
CA GLU A 26 8.60 -4.07 1.68
C GLU A 26 8.17 -2.96 0.73
N SER A 27 8.27 -3.22 -0.57
CA SER A 27 7.80 -2.31 -1.60
C SER A 27 6.28 -2.38 -1.69
N LYS A 28 5.61 -1.29 -1.35
CA LYS A 28 4.17 -1.14 -1.61
C LYS A 28 3.92 -1.12 -3.13
N PRO A 29 2.86 -1.78 -3.65
CA PRO A 29 2.54 -1.72 -5.07
C PRO A 29 2.18 -0.30 -5.52
N LYS A 30 2.44 -0.01 -6.81
CA LYS A 30 2.09 1.27 -7.41
C LYS A 30 0.59 1.34 -7.68
N THR A 31 -0.11 2.15 -6.89
CA THR A 31 -1.57 2.36 -7.00
C THR A 31 -1.93 3.84 -6.93
N VAL A 32 -2.99 4.24 -7.62
CA VAL A 32 -3.52 5.61 -7.59
C VAL A 32 -4.98 5.59 -7.14
N THR A 33 -5.32 6.39 -6.14
CA THR A 33 -6.72 6.59 -5.74
C THR A 33 -7.29 7.80 -6.49
N LEU A 34 -8.38 7.58 -7.21
CA LEU A 34 -9.08 8.61 -7.99
C LEU A 34 -10.35 9.01 -7.25
N TYR A 35 -10.64 10.30 -7.23
CA TYR A 35 -11.82 10.88 -6.57
C TYR A 35 -12.70 11.63 -7.56
N ALA A 36 -14.01 11.58 -7.34
CA ALA A 36 -14.97 12.36 -8.11
C ALA A 36 -16.22 12.64 -7.27
N LYS A 37 -17.11 13.51 -7.75
CA LYS A 37 -18.45 13.70 -7.18
C LYS A 37 -19.50 13.08 -8.08
N THR A 38 -20.55 12.54 -7.48
CA THR A 38 -21.79 12.16 -8.20
C THR A 38 -22.58 13.42 -8.59
N PRO A 39 -23.54 13.33 -9.53
CA PRO A 39 -24.42 14.45 -9.85
C PRO A 39 -25.20 15.00 -8.64
N LYS A 40 -25.43 14.17 -7.62
CA LYS A 40 -26.12 14.54 -6.38
C LYS A 40 -25.18 15.16 -5.32
N GLY A 41 -23.87 15.25 -5.60
CA GLY A 41 -22.87 15.88 -4.75
C GLY A 41 -22.10 14.94 -3.81
N PHE A 42 -22.42 13.64 -3.76
CA PHE A 42 -21.68 12.67 -2.94
C PHE A 42 -20.29 12.41 -3.50
N ILE A 43 -19.27 12.37 -2.64
CA ILE A 43 -17.91 11.99 -3.01
C ILE A 43 -17.85 10.48 -3.31
N LYS A 44 -17.07 10.09 -4.32
CA LYS A 44 -16.78 8.70 -4.66
C LYS A 44 -15.29 8.51 -4.94
N ALA A 45 -14.79 7.33 -4.64
CA ALA A 45 -13.40 6.93 -4.87
C ALA A 45 -13.31 5.60 -5.63
N LYS A 46 -12.23 5.42 -6.40
CA LYS A 46 -11.81 4.12 -6.96
C LYS A 46 -10.29 4.02 -6.92
N ILE A 47 -9.77 2.80 -6.92
CA ILE A 47 -8.31 2.55 -6.97
C ILE A 47 -7.94 2.05 -8.36
N LYS A 48 -6.89 2.62 -8.93
CA LYS A 48 -6.22 2.13 -10.13
C LYS A 48 -4.97 1.37 -9.72
N ASN A 49 -4.84 0.14 -10.21
CA ASN A 49 -3.61 -0.64 -10.11
C ASN A 49 -2.73 -0.35 -11.32
N GLU A 50 -1.54 0.21 -11.10
CA GLU A 50 -0.58 0.50 -12.17
C GLU A 50 0.52 -0.56 -12.28
N THR A 51 0.42 -1.64 -11.49
CA THR A 51 1.29 -2.81 -11.59
C THR A 51 0.66 -3.85 -12.54
N PHE A 52 1.44 -4.86 -12.93
CA PHE A 52 0.93 -6.02 -13.67
C PHE A 52 0.39 -7.12 -12.75
N GLU A 53 0.64 -7.01 -11.44
CA GLU A 53 0.26 -8.01 -10.46
C GLU A 53 -1.17 -7.81 -9.96
N GLU A 54 -1.80 -8.91 -9.54
CA GLU A 54 -3.06 -8.84 -8.82
C GLU A 54 -2.83 -8.36 -7.38
N LEU A 55 -3.66 -7.42 -6.92
CA LEU A 55 -3.55 -6.83 -5.60
C LEU A 55 -4.74 -7.18 -4.71
N ALA A 56 -4.46 -7.35 -3.42
CA ALA A 56 -5.44 -7.32 -2.35
C ALA A 56 -5.70 -5.87 -1.96
N CYS A 57 -6.94 -5.40 -2.10
CA CYS A 57 -7.27 -3.98 -1.88
C CYS A 57 -8.47 -3.80 -0.95
N TYR A 58 -8.50 -2.66 -0.25
CA TYR A 58 -9.71 -2.15 0.37
C TYR A 58 -9.91 -0.66 0.15
N ILE A 59 -11.18 -0.25 0.13
CA ILE A 59 -11.60 1.12 0.34
C ILE A 59 -12.49 1.15 1.58
N ALA A 60 -12.19 2.08 2.50
CA ALA A 60 -13.01 2.35 3.66
C ALA A 60 -13.54 3.78 3.65
N ILE A 61 -14.83 3.92 3.90
CA ILE A 61 -15.58 5.17 3.99
C ILE A 61 -16.84 4.90 4.85
N ASP A 62 -17.36 5.91 5.54
CA ASP A 62 -18.59 5.80 6.35
C ASP A 62 -18.53 4.71 7.44
N GLY A 63 -17.34 4.41 7.97
CA GLY A 63 -17.15 3.31 8.95
C GLY A 63 -17.20 1.90 8.34
N HIS A 64 -17.38 1.77 7.03
CA HIS A 64 -17.41 0.49 6.34
C HIS A 64 -16.15 0.25 5.51
N LYS A 65 -15.60 -0.97 5.56
CA LYS A 65 -14.45 -1.39 4.75
C LYS A 65 -14.90 -2.40 3.69
N LYS A 66 -14.76 -2.05 2.41
CA LYS A 66 -15.01 -2.95 1.29
C LYS A 66 -13.68 -3.52 0.81
N LYS A 67 -13.53 -4.84 0.93
CA LYS A 67 -12.35 -5.61 0.52
C LYS A 67 -12.62 -6.27 -0.82
N PHE A 68 -11.63 -6.25 -1.71
CA PHE A 68 -11.73 -6.79 -3.05
C PHE A 68 -10.36 -7.14 -3.62
N ARG A 69 -10.36 -7.86 -4.75
CA ARG A 69 -9.16 -8.10 -5.55
C ARG A 69 -9.11 -7.15 -6.73
N LEU A 70 -7.93 -6.66 -7.10
CA LEU A 70 -7.77 -5.73 -8.20
C LEU A 70 -6.71 -6.26 -9.16
N LEU A 71 -7.11 -6.59 -10.39
CA LEU A 71 -6.20 -7.10 -11.40
C LEU A 71 -5.17 -6.04 -11.83
N GLY A 72 -4.04 -6.50 -12.36
CA GLY A 72 -3.01 -5.65 -12.94
C GLY A 72 -3.56 -4.74 -14.03
N GLN A 73 -3.10 -3.48 -14.07
CA GLN A 73 -3.49 -2.48 -15.08
C GLN A 73 -5.02 -2.22 -15.15
N THR A 74 -5.76 -2.48 -14.07
CA THR A 74 -7.22 -2.24 -14.00
C THR A 74 -7.60 -1.23 -12.91
N GLU A 75 -8.84 -0.78 -12.97
CA GLU A 75 -9.44 0.12 -11.99
C GLU A 75 -10.60 -0.57 -11.29
N SER A 76 -10.77 -0.30 -10.00
CA SER A 76 -11.92 -0.76 -9.26
C SER A 76 -13.19 -0.03 -9.70
N GLN A 77 -14.34 -0.59 -9.34
CA GLN A 77 -15.60 0.14 -9.34
C GLN A 77 -15.54 1.40 -8.45
N TRP A 78 -16.49 2.30 -8.65
CA TRP A 78 -16.65 3.47 -7.81
C TRP A 78 -17.34 3.14 -6.49
N PHE A 79 -16.71 3.52 -5.39
CA PHE A 79 -17.27 3.45 -4.04
C PHE A 79 -17.71 4.86 -3.63
N THR A 80 -19.03 5.03 -3.43
CA THR A 80 -19.63 6.33 -3.12
C THR A 80 -19.88 6.43 -1.62
N ALA A 81 -19.59 7.59 -1.03
CA ALA A 81 -19.93 7.87 0.36
C ALA A 81 -21.45 8.00 0.53
N THR A 82 -21.96 7.66 1.71
CA THR A 82 -23.39 7.73 2.02
C THR A 82 -23.86 9.12 2.42
N ASP A 83 -22.93 10.01 2.78
CA ASP A 83 -23.22 11.37 3.22
C ASP A 83 -22.42 12.41 2.41
N LYS A 84 -23.01 13.61 2.21
CA LYS A 84 -22.42 14.72 1.45
C LYS A 84 -21.35 15.50 2.21
N HIS A 85 -21.33 15.39 3.53
CA HIS A 85 -20.32 16.04 4.38
C HIS A 85 -18.95 15.36 4.26
N PHE A 86 -18.91 14.09 3.80
CA PHE A 86 -17.66 13.42 3.49
C PHE A 86 -16.98 14.02 2.25
N ASN A 87 -15.66 14.00 2.29
CA ASN A 87 -14.79 14.44 1.21
C ASN A 87 -13.67 13.41 0.98
N HIS A 88 -12.73 13.73 0.09
CA HIS A 88 -11.66 12.81 -0.31
C HIS A 88 -10.76 12.35 0.85
N THR A 89 -10.56 13.17 1.90
CA THR A 89 -9.70 12.83 3.05
C THR A 89 -10.35 11.80 3.97
N ASN A 90 -11.67 11.61 3.86
CA ASN A 90 -12.40 10.64 4.67
C ASN A 90 -12.26 9.21 4.15
N PHE A 91 -11.77 9.03 2.92
CA PHE A 91 -11.48 7.71 2.39
C PHE A 91 -10.16 7.19 2.95
N SER A 92 -10.16 5.93 3.38
CA SER A 92 -8.94 5.17 3.65
C SER A 92 -8.80 4.08 2.59
N THR A 93 -7.71 4.11 1.83
CA THR A 93 -7.43 3.15 0.76
C THR A 93 -6.13 2.41 1.03
N TRP A 94 -6.11 1.12 0.74
CA TRP A 94 -4.92 0.29 0.88
C TRP A 94 -4.93 -0.79 -0.18
N CYS A 95 -3.76 -1.10 -0.70
CA CYS A 95 -3.52 -2.23 -1.58
C CYS A 95 -2.14 -2.80 -1.31
N ASP A 96 -2.03 -4.11 -1.47
CA ASP A 96 -0.78 -4.85 -1.40
C ASP A 96 -0.83 -6.06 -2.34
N TYR A 97 0.31 -6.71 -2.59
CA TYR A 97 0.38 -7.88 -3.44
C TYR A 97 -0.49 -9.02 -2.89
N ILE A 98 -1.30 -9.65 -3.75
CA ILE A 98 -2.25 -10.69 -3.29
C ILE A 98 -1.56 -11.91 -2.68
N ASP A 99 -0.31 -12.18 -3.06
CA ASP A 99 0.48 -13.30 -2.55
C ASP A 99 0.84 -13.16 -1.07
N LEU A 100 0.97 -11.91 -0.58
CA LEU A 100 1.18 -11.61 0.84
C LEU A 100 -0.13 -11.71 1.65
N TYR A 101 -1.28 -11.65 0.99
CA TYR A 101 -2.62 -11.65 1.61
C TYR A 101 -3.57 -12.65 0.94
N PRO A 102 -3.27 -13.96 0.94
CA PRO A 102 -4.03 -14.97 0.22
C PRO A 102 -5.50 -15.07 0.67
N GLN A 103 -5.83 -14.62 1.89
CA GLN A 103 -7.21 -14.51 2.38
C GLN A 103 -8.09 -13.57 1.55
N TYR A 104 -7.51 -12.73 0.68
CA TYR A 104 -8.27 -11.91 -0.25
C TYR A 104 -8.78 -12.66 -1.49
N LYS A 105 -8.28 -13.88 -1.75
CA LYS A 105 -8.75 -14.76 -2.84
C LYS A 105 -10.25 -15.08 -2.77
N LYS A 106 -10.85 -14.98 -1.58
CA LYS A 106 -12.30 -15.15 -1.37
C LYS A 106 -13.15 -13.94 -1.78
N TYR A 107 -12.55 -12.75 -1.90
CA TYR A 107 -13.29 -11.56 -2.29
C TYR A 107 -13.46 -11.48 -3.80
N LYS A 108 -14.52 -10.79 -4.22
CA LYS A 108 -14.78 -10.53 -5.62
C LYS A 108 -13.71 -9.61 -6.20
N GLN A 109 -13.56 -9.69 -7.51
CA GLN A 109 -12.83 -8.68 -8.26
C GLN A 109 -13.59 -7.35 -8.15
N GLY A 110 -12.86 -6.31 -7.77
CA GLY A 110 -13.41 -5.02 -7.34
C GLY A 110 -13.58 -4.02 -8.45
#